data_AF-A0A2M6WCB4-F1
#
_entry.id   AF-A0A2M6WCB4-F1
#
_cell.length_a   1.000
_cell.length_b   1.000
_cell.length_c   1.000
_cell.angle_alpha   90.00
_cell.angle_beta   90.00
_cell.angle_gamma   90.00
#
_symmetry.space_group_name_H-M   'P 1'
#
loop_
_entity.id
_entity.type
_entity.pdbx_description
1 polymer ?
#
loop_
_entity_poly.entity_id
_entity_poly.type
_entity_poly.pdbx_seq_one_letter_code
_entity_poly.pdbx_strand_id
1 'polypeptide(L)'
;STGGIGLYKFTFDTATAGGDTAISYRVDDFKVYGYSDSSFSQTAYGTSGLLNSSDLSDKDDAADNGGIFEIYFNPTAGSGTTKEAIPVSAGTTRYFKLVGDVTGVTATTTLSIQLEGDANDLQTAMTAGADNFTTGEYAFATTAAIVDDTAQIDDDFIWSGNSTTTSGVATFDWVNGYVVTGLPSSNLSAETLTP
;
A
#
# COMPACT_ATOMS: atom_id res chain seq x y z
N SER A 1 -6.67 -10.40 -18.92
CA SER A 1 -7.18 -9.08 -19.35
C SER A 1 -6.12 -8.41 -20.21
N THR A 2 -6.48 -7.47 -21.07
CA THR A 2 -5.53 -6.69 -21.89
C THR A 2 -5.09 -5.37 -21.22
N GLY A 3 -5.82 -4.90 -20.19
CA GLY A 3 -5.59 -3.60 -19.53
C GLY A 3 -4.59 -3.59 -18.37
N GLY A 4 -4.04 -4.73 -17.98
CA GLY A 4 -3.20 -4.83 -16.78
C GLY A 4 -4.01 -4.70 -15.49
N ILE A 5 -3.39 -4.22 -14.42
CA ILE A 5 -4.04 -3.86 -13.16
C ILE A 5 -3.62 -2.44 -12.72
N GLY A 6 -4.48 -1.74 -12.00
CA GLY A 6 -4.16 -0.52 -11.27
C GLY A 6 -3.99 -0.84 -9.79
N LEU A 7 -2.99 -0.24 -9.14
CA LEU A 7 -2.79 -0.32 -7.69
C LEU A 7 -2.88 1.09 -7.10
N TYR A 8 -3.42 1.22 -5.90
CA TYR A 8 -3.70 2.54 -5.28
C TYR A 8 -2.86 2.83 -4.03
N LYS A 9 -2.66 1.82 -3.18
CA LYS A 9 -1.83 1.91 -1.97
C LYS A 9 -1.17 0.58 -1.65
N PHE A 10 -0.20 0.61 -0.75
CA PHE A 10 0.21 -0.53 0.04
C PHE A 10 0.05 -0.21 1.52
N THR A 11 -0.48 -1.16 2.28
CA THR A 11 -0.55 -1.07 3.73
C THR A 11 0.51 -1.97 4.35
N PHE A 12 1.29 -1.43 5.28
CA PHE A 12 2.33 -2.16 6.00
C PHE A 12 2.05 -2.12 7.49
N ASP A 13 2.19 -3.25 8.17
CA ASP A 13 2.29 -3.31 9.62
C ASP A 13 3.77 -3.39 10.00
N THR A 14 4.18 -2.52 10.92
CA THR A 14 5.54 -2.50 11.44
C THR A 14 5.55 -2.69 12.94
N ALA A 15 6.63 -3.29 13.44
CA ALA A 15 6.87 -3.39 14.88
C ALA A 15 8.33 -3.15 15.17
N THR A 16 8.60 -2.28 16.13
CA THR A 16 9.94 -2.02 16.64
C THR A 16 10.12 -2.59 18.04
N ALA A 17 11.33 -3.00 18.37
CA ALA A 17 11.67 -3.34 19.75
C ALA A 17 13.14 -3.04 20.03
N GLY A 18 13.47 -2.86 21.32
CA GLY A 18 14.85 -2.73 21.80
C GLY A 18 15.32 -1.30 22.07
N GLY A 19 14.43 -0.30 21.98
CA GLY A 19 14.65 1.09 22.38
C GLY A 19 14.59 1.33 23.89
N ASP A 20 15.58 2.06 24.41
CA ASP A 20 15.58 2.70 25.73
C ASP A 20 14.63 3.92 25.78
N THR A 21 14.03 4.11 26.96
CA THR A 21 12.91 4.94 27.41
C THR A 21 12.90 6.45 27.06
N ALA A 22 13.84 6.97 26.26
CA ALA A 22 14.02 8.41 26.04
C ALA A 22 14.20 8.84 24.57
N ILE A 23 13.76 8.03 23.60
CA ILE A 23 14.01 8.14 22.13
C ILE A 23 15.34 7.48 21.78
N SER A 24 15.29 6.25 21.27
CA SER A 24 16.52 5.55 20.93
C SER A 24 16.42 4.60 19.76
N TYR A 25 15.26 4.37 19.15
CA TYR A 25 15.20 3.70 17.85
C TYR A 25 14.02 4.24 17.05
N ARG A 26 14.27 4.58 15.77
CA ARG A 26 13.23 5.06 14.86
C ARG A 26 13.58 4.73 13.42
N VAL A 27 12.52 4.56 12.63
CA VAL A 27 12.57 4.42 11.19
C VAL A 27 11.75 5.55 10.60
N ASP A 28 12.43 6.53 10.01
CA ASP A 28 11.78 7.67 9.38
C ASP A 28 11.70 7.46 7.85
N ASP A 29 10.96 8.34 7.18
CA ASP A 29 10.97 8.50 5.73
C ASP A 29 10.70 7.20 4.95
N PHE A 30 9.66 6.43 5.31
CA PHE A 30 9.27 5.27 4.52
C PHE A 30 8.94 5.64 3.08
N LYS A 31 9.66 5.03 2.13
CA LYS A 31 9.51 5.19 0.68
C LYS A 31 9.34 3.85 0.01
N VAL A 32 8.39 3.76 -0.91
CA VAL A 32 8.23 2.61 -1.80
C VAL A 32 8.74 2.99 -3.18
N TYR A 33 9.56 2.11 -3.73
CA TYR A 33 10.09 2.22 -5.09
C TYR A 33 9.63 1.03 -5.93
N GLY A 34 9.27 1.28 -7.20
CA GLY A 34 8.87 0.24 -8.14
C GLY A 34 9.89 0.00 -9.27
N TYR A 35 10.15 -1.27 -9.56
CA TYR A 35 11.17 -1.76 -10.50
C TYR A 35 10.61 -2.80 -11.46
N SER A 36 11.28 -2.95 -12.59
CA SER A 36 10.94 -3.90 -13.65
C SER A 36 11.71 -5.22 -13.58
N ASP A 37 12.70 -5.31 -12.69
CA ASP A 37 13.56 -6.47 -12.47
C ASP A 37 13.73 -6.78 -10.99
N SER A 38 14.00 -8.05 -10.68
CA SER A 38 14.17 -8.54 -9.31
C SER A 38 15.47 -8.11 -8.63
N SER A 39 16.41 -7.50 -9.37
CA SER A 39 17.63 -6.93 -8.80
C SER A 39 17.47 -5.46 -8.39
N PHE A 40 16.27 -4.89 -8.54
CA PHE A 40 15.95 -3.51 -8.19
C PHE A 40 16.88 -2.50 -8.89
N SER A 41 17.17 -2.73 -10.18
CA SER A 41 18.15 -1.94 -10.94
C SER A 41 17.53 -1.03 -12.01
N GLN A 42 16.35 -1.38 -12.52
CA GLN A 42 15.64 -0.64 -13.56
C GLN A 42 14.27 -0.20 -13.04
N THR A 43 14.13 1.11 -12.83
CA THR A 43 12.90 1.75 -12.34
C THR A 43 11.74 1.52 -13.31
N ALA A 44 10.57 1.15 -12.79
CA ALA A 44 9.38 0.88 -13.60
C ALA A 44 8.41 2.07 -13.73
N TYR A 45 8.59 3.10 -12.91
CA TYR A 45 7.68 4.25 -12.79
C TYR A 45 8.47 5.56 -12.88
N GLY A 46 7.74 6.68 -12.93
CA GLY A 46 8.32 8.03 -12.89
C GLY A 46 9.12 8.30 -11.62
N THR A 47 9.70 9.50 -11.52
CA THR A 47 10.41 9.96 -10.30
C THR A 47 11.48 8.98 -9.80
N SER A 48 12.26 8.41 -10.73
CA SER A 48 13.28 7.39 -10.43
C SER A 48 12.72 6.17 -9.68
N GLY A 49 11.47 5.80 -9.98
CA GLY A 49 10.77 4.67 -9.38
C GLY A 49 10.09 4.98 -8.05
N LEU A 50 10.26 6.17 -7.46
CA LEU A 50 9.59 6.55 -6.22
C LEU A 50 8.07 6.61 -6.42
N LEU A 51 7.34 5.95 -5.52
CA LEU A 51 5.89 5.81 -5.63
C LEU A 51 5.12 6.69 -4.67
N ASN A 52 5.65 7.13 -3.53
CA ASN A 52 4.93 7.95 -2.56
C ASN A 52 5.63 9.27 -2.27
N SER A 53 4.83 10.25 -1.86
CA SER A 53 5.25 11.64 -1.64
C SER A 53 5.33 12.05 -0.17
N SER A 54 4.67 11.32 0.72
CA SER A 54 4.70 11.56 2.16
C SER A 54 5.84 10.81 2.81
N ASP A 55 6.42 11.42 3.84
CA ASP A 55 7.29 10.75 4.80
C ASP A 55 6.39 10.13 5.86
N LEU A 56 6.52 8.81 6.08
CA LEU A 56 5.90 8.11 7.20
C LEU A 56 7.02 7.66 8.13
N SER A 57 6.76 7.69 9.44
CA SER A 57 7.74 7.36 10.47
C SER A 57 7.15 6.36 11.47
N ASP A 58 7.97 5.41 11.90
CA ASP A 58 7.71 4.49 13.00
C ASP A 58 8.75 4.69 14.10
N LYS A 59 8.33 4.67 15.35
CA LYS A 59 9.17 4.99 16.52
C LYS A 59 9.04 3.88 17.55
N ASP A 60 10.14 3.62 18.25
CA ASP A 60 10.17 2.79 19.46
C ASP A 60 10.23 3.74 20.66
N ASP A 61 9.05 4.18 21.12
CA ASP A 61 8.88 4.94 22.35
C ASP A 61 7.68 4.44 23.17
N ALA A 62 7.50 4.96 24.39
CA ALA A 62 6.43 4.46 25.27
C ALA A 62 5.00 4.74 24.73
N ALA A 63 4.86 5.54 23.67
CA ALA A 63 3.60 5.91 23.05
C ALA A 63 3.41 5.31 21.64
N ASP A 64 4.47 4.81 21.00
CA ASP A 64 4.48 4.29 19.63
C ASP A 64 5.49 3.13 19.55
N ASN A 65 5.10 1.97 19.02
CA ASN A 65 5.92 0.76 19.06
C ASN A 65 5.81 -0.05 17.76
N GLY A 66 5.50 0.63 16.66
CA GLY A 66 4.93 0.03 15.48
C GLY A 66 3.49 0.42 15.25
N GLY A 67 3.04 0.17 14.02
CA GLY A 67 1.66 0.38 13.62
C GLY A 67 1.44 0.12 12.15
N ILE A 68 0.19 0.34 11.75
CA ILE A 68 -0.26 0.21 10.37
C ILE A 68 -0.03 1.54 9.65
N PHE A 69 0.70 1.48 8.54
CA PHE A 69 1.01 2.62 7.69
C PHE A 69 0.52 2.40 6.27
N GLU A 70 -0.24 3.35 5.77
CA GLU A 70 -0.75 3.34 4.40
C GLU A 70 0.13 4.21 3.51
N ILE A 71 0.78 3.58 2.54
CA ILE A 71 1.59 4.25 1.54
C ILE A 71 0.77 4.42 0.28
N TYR A 72 0.18 5.61 0.14
CA TYR A 72 -0.53 6.02 -1.08
C TYR A 72 0.43 6.38 -2.19
N PHE A 73 0.08 5.97 -3.42
CA PHE A 73 0.89 6.32 -4.57
C PHE A 73 0.66 7.75 -5.06
N ASN A 74 1.74 8.39 -5.51
CA ASN A 74 1.85 9.70 -6.12
C ASN A 74 3.14 9.76 -6.97
N PRO A 75 3.30 8.85 -7.96
CA PRO A 75 4.55 8.73 -8.72
C PRO A 75 4.82 9.94 -9.63
N THR A 76 3.81 10.74 -9.97
CA THR A 76 3.95 11.86 -10.89
C THR A 76 4.52 13.11 -10.21
N ALA A 77 4.03 13.46 -9.01
CA ALA A 77 4.48 14.67 -8.33
C ALA A 77 5.69 14.43 -7.41
N GLY A 78 5.92 13.20 -6.94
CA GLY A 78 6.99 12.86 -5.99
C GLY A 78 6.93 13.63 -4.66
N SER A 79 5.88 14.43 -4.46
CA SER A 79 5.62 15.34 -3.33
C SER A 79 4.12 15.71 -3.31
N GLY A 80 3.58 16.09 -2.15
CA GLY A 80 2.17 16.48 -1.98
C GLY A 80 1.25 15.35 -1.50
N THR A 81 -0.07 15.59 -1.54
CA THR A 81 -1.10 14.69 -0.97
C THR A 81 -2.04 14.08 -2.01
N THR A 82 -1.79 14.32 -3.29
CA THR A 82 -2.59 13.76 -4.38
C THR A 82 -2.37 12.26 -4.45
N LYS A 83 -3.42 11.48 -4.23
CA LYS A 83 -3.41 10.02 -4.39
C LYS A 83 -3.62 9.68 -5.86
N GLU A 84 -2.76 8.84 -6.41
CA GLU A 84 -2.73 8.39 -7.80
C GLU A 84 -2.75 6.86 -7.88
N ALA A 85 -3.08 6.35 -9.07
CA ALA A 85 -2.99 4.93 -9.38
C ALA A 85 -1.70 4.63 -10.13
N ILE A 86 -1.07 3.49 -9.85
CA ILE A 86 0.05 2.98 -10.65
C ILE A 86 -0.40 1.80 -11.51
N PRO A 87 -0.06 1.76 -12.81
CA PRO A 87 -0.40 0.64 -13.67
C PRO A 87 0.65 -0.48 -13.61
N VAL A 88 0.20 -1.72 -13.65
CA VAL A 88 1.02 -2.91 -13.96
C VAL A 88 0.47 -3.52 -15.23
N SER A 89 1.23 -3.44 -16.33
CA SER A 89 0.78 -3.95 -17.63
C SER A 89 0.56 -5.47 -17.59
N ALA A 90 -0.45 -5.93 -18.34
CA ALA A 90 -0.77 -7.35 -18.42
C ALA A 90 0.45 -8.20 -18.85
N GLY A 91 0.68 -9.32 -18.17
CA GLY A 91 1.78 -10.23 -18.45
C GLY A 91 3.16 -9.72 -18.01
N THR A 92 3.24 -8.61 -17.27
CA THR A 92 4.49 -8.10 -16.71
C THR A 92 4.56 -8.31 -15.21
N THR A 93 5.77 -8.54 -14.70
CA THR A 93 6.05 -8.53 -13.27
C THR A 93 6.62 -7.17 -12.87
N ARG A 94 6.26 -6.72 -11.67
CA ARG A 94 6.83 -5.54 -11.03
C ARG A 94 7.35 -5.93 -9.65
N TYR A 95 8.43 -5.28 -9.26
CA TYR A 95 9.11 -5.52 -8.00
C TYR A 95 9.07 -4.23 -7.19
N PHE A 96 8.70 -4.33 -5.93
CA PHE A 96 8.55 -3.18 -5.05
C PHE A 96 9.56 -3.29 -3.91
N LYS A 97 10.19 -2.16 -3.56
CA LYS A 97 11.14 -2.07 -2.46
C LYS A 97 10.68 -1.00 -1.49
N LEU A 98 10.45 -1.39 -0.24
CA LEU A 98 10.29 -0.46 0.87
C LEU A 98 11.68 -0.07 1.38
N VAL A 99 11.88 1.21 1.65
CA VAL A 99 13.10 1.79 2.22
C VAL A 99 12.67 2.74 3.33
N GLY A 100 13.43 2.80 4.42
CA GLY A 100 13.29 3.79 5.47
C GLY A 100 14.65 4.13 6.08
N ASP A 101 14.75 5.29 6.70
CA ASP A 101 15.96 5.80 7.34
C ASP A 101 15.98 5.40 8.80
N VAL A 102 16.89 4.49 9.14
CA VAL A 102 16.98 3.91 10.48
C VAL A 102 17.99 4.67 11.32
N THR A 103 17.61 5.04 12.55
CA THR A 103 18.53 5.69 13.49
C THR A 103 18.37 5.13 14.90
N GLY A 104 19.43 5.27 15.71
CA GLY A 104 19.42 4.79 17.10
C GLY A 104 19.60 3.27 17.27
N VAL A 105 19.92 2.55 16.20
CA VAL A 105 20.19 1.10 16.21
C VAL A 105 21.14 0.70 17.35
N THR A 106 20.73 -0.29 18.14
CA THR A 106 21.58 -0.96 19.15
C THR A 106 21.63 -2.45 18.87
N ALA A 107 22.50 -3.20 19.54
CA ALA A 107 22.62 -4.65 19.33
C ALA A 107 21.33 -5.46 19.61
N THR A 108 20.35 -4.85 20.27
CA THR A 108 19.06 -5.48 20.61
C THR A 108 17.88 -4.93 19.82
N THR A 109 18.09 -3.94 18.94
CA THR A 109 16.98 -3.35 18.17
C THR A 109 16.51 -4.29 17.07
N THR A 110 15.20 -4.37 16.87
CA THR A 110 14.60 -5.12 15.75
C THR A 110 13.55 -4.29 15.05
N LEU A 111 13.43 -4.45 13.73
CA LEU A 111 12.30 -3.96 12.95
C LEU A 111 11.64 -5.13 12.25
N SER A 112 10.38 -5.38 12.55
CA SER A 112 9.53 -6.29 11.80
C SER A 112 8.67 -5.47 10.84
N ILE A 113 8.61 -5.87 9.58
CA ILE A 113 7.74 -5.27 8.57
C ILE A 113 6.94 -6.36 7.88
N GLN A 114 5.65 -6.14 7.71
CA GLN A 114 4.72 -7.02 7.03
C GLN A 114 3.89 -6.22 6.02
N LEU A 115 3.70 -6.77 4.81
CA LEU A 115 2.71 -6.22 3.87
C LEU A 115 1.34 -6.80 4.23
N GLU A 116 0.42 -5.92 4.58
CA GLU A 116 -0.97 -6.26 4.86
C GLU A 116 -1.68 -6.68 3.57
N GLY A 117 -2.56 -7.67 3.70
CA GLY A 117 -2.97 -8.52 2.61
C GLY A 117 -4.43 -8.43 2.21
N ASP A 118 -4.97 -9.63 1.96
CA ASP A 118 -6.32 -9.89 1.47
C ASP A 118 -7.39 -9.43 2.47
N ALA A 119 -8.51 -8.99 1.93
CA ALA A 119 -9.69 -8.65 2.72
C ALA A 119 -10.41 -9.92 3.17
N ASN A 120 -11.13 -9.87 4.29
CA ASN A 120 -11.92 -11.03 4.74
C ASN A 120 -13.23 -11.20 3.96
N ASP A 121 -13.74 -10.13 3.34
CA ASP A 121 -14.96 -10.13 2.53
C ASP A 121 -14.85 -9.17 1.34
N LEU A 122 -15.67 -9.42 0.31
CA LEU A 122 -15.92 -8.47 -0.75
C LEU A 122 -16.77 -7.33 -0.18
N GLN A 123 -16.33 -6.08 -0.33
CA GLN A 123 -17.19 -4.95 0.01
C GLN A 123 -18.41 -4.95 -0.92
N THR A 124 -19.61 -5.19 -0.36
CA THR A 124 -20.86 -5.38 -1.13
C THR A 124 -21.88 -4.23 -0.99
N ALA A 125 -21.53 -3.17 -0.25
CA ALA A 125 -22.45 -2.06 0.05
C ALA A 125 -21.76 -0.68 0.04
N MET A 126 -21.06 -0.37 -1.05
CA MET A 126 -20.40 0.93 -1.25
C MET A 126 -21.43 2.01 -1.59
N THR A 127 -21.91 2.75 -0.59
CA THR A 127 -22.86 3.85 -0.83
C THR A 127 -22.12 5.18 -0.80
N ALA A 128 -21.64 5.65 -1.95
CA ALA A 128 -21.03 6.98 -2.08
C ALA A 128 -21.93 7.92 -2.90
N GLY A 129 -22.04 9.18 -2.45
CA GLY A 129 -23.03 10.18 -2.89
C GLY A 129 -23.03 10.67 -4.34
N ALA A 130 -22.51 9.89 -5.29
CA ALA A 130 -22.69 10.06 -6.72
C ALA A 130 -22.77 8.72 -7.49
N ASP A 131 -22.65 7.60 -6.76
CA ASP A 131 -22.78 6.27 -7.33
C ASP A 131 -24.25 5.99 -7.60
N ASN A 132 -24.62 5.97 -8.88
CA ASN A 132 -25.99 5.83 -9.33
C ASN A 132 -26.36 4.35 -9.53
N PHE A 133 -25.55 3.41 -9.04
CA PHE A 133 -25.91 1.99 -8.95
C PHE A 133 -27.07 1.83 -7.94
N THR A 134 -28.29 2.05 -8.42
CA THR A 134 -29.51 1.82 -7.67
C THR A 134 -29.58 0.36 -7.23
N THR A 135 -29.87 0.14 -5.95
CA THR A 135 -30.10 -1.16 -5.30
C THR A 135 -30.51 -2.28 -6.26
N GLY A 136 -29.57 -3.16 -6.61
CA GLY A 136 -29.81 -4.32 -7.48
C GLY A 136 -28.74 -4.59 -8.53
N GLU A 137 -27.87 -3.62 -8.83
CA GLU A 137 -26.76 -3.79 -9.79
C GLU A 137 -25.41 -3.68 -9.07
N TYR A 138 -24.74 -4.83 -8.90
CA TYR A 138 -23.31 -5.04 -8.65
C TYR A 138 -22.48 -3.89 -8.01
N ALA A 139 -22.77 -3.57 -6.75
CA ALA A 139 -22.03 -2.61 -5.92
C ALA A 139 -20.70 -3.15 -5.36
N PHE A 140 -19.98 -3.98 -6.14
CA PHE A 140 -18.70 -4.55 -5.69
C PHE A 140 -17.49 -3.70 -6.09
N ALA A 141 -17.64 -2.77 -7.04
CA ALA A 141 -16.57 -1.88 -7.47
C ALA A 141 -17.04 -0.42 -7.50
N THR A 142 -16.16 0.49 -7.10
CA THR A 142 -16.44 1.92 -7.04
C THR A 142 -15.15 2.72 -7.20
N THR A 143 -15.11 3.98 -6.74
CA THR A 143 -13.87 4.79 -6.75
C THR A 143 -12.91 4.37 -5.65
N ALA A 144 -11.61 4.50 -5.87
CA ALA A 144 -10.58 4.10 -4.91
C ALA A 144 -10.78 4.74 -3.52
N ALA A 145 -11.17 6.03 -3.49
CA ALA A 145 -11.37 6.77 -2.25
C ALA A 145 -12.52 6.26 -1.36
N ILE A 146 -13.48 5.53 -1.94
CA ILE A 146 -14.59 4.94 -1.17
C ILE A 146 -14.20 3.55 -0.66
N VAL A 147 -13.42 2.79 -1.44
CA VAL A 147 -12.78 1.53 -0.98
C VAL A 147 -11.87 1.80 0.22
N ASP A 148 -11.17 2.93 0.17
CA ASP A 148 -10.23 3.49 1.15
C ASP A 148 -10.89 4.24 2.32
N ASP A 149 -12.21 4.15 2.48
CA ASP A 149 -12.89 4.83 3.59
C ASP A 149 -12.65 4.07 4.90
N THR A 150 -12.15 4.78 5.91
CA THR A 150 -11.92 4.30 7.30
C THR A 150 -13.11 3.61 7.98
N ALA A 151 -14.33 3.76 7.46
CA ALA A 151 -15.49 2.98 7.92
C ALA A 151 -15.48 1.53 7.41
N GLN A 152 -14.69 1.24 6.38
CA GLN A 152 -14.39 -0.09 5.86
C GLN A 152 -13.13 -0.61 6.57
N ILE A 153 -13.16 -1.87 7.00
CA ILE A 153 -12.09 -2.50 7.81
C ILE A 153 -11.21 -3.46 6.99
N ASP A 154 -11.42 -3.53 5.68
CA ASP A 154 -10.80 -4.51 4.79
C ASP A 154 -10.34 -3.82 3.49
N ASP A 155 -9.46 -2.82 3.64
CA ASP A 155 -9.01 -1.95 2.55
C ASP A 155 -7.48 -1.91 2.40
N ASP A 156 -6.74 -2.83 3.04
CA ASP A 156 -5.27 -2.89 3.04
C ASP A 156 -4.63 -3.01 1.65
N PHE A 157 -5.36 -3.64 0.72
CA PHE A 157 -4.99 -3.74 -0.68
C PHE A 157 -6.13 -3.28 -1.60
N ILE A 158 -5.91 -2.21 -2.35
CA ILE A 158 -6.89 -1.65 -3.28
C ILE A 158 -6.37 -1.70 -4.70
N TRP A 159 -7.14 -2.32 -5.59
CA TRP A 159 -6.76 -2.54 -6.98
C TRP A 159 -7.93 -2.39 -7.94
N SER A 160 -7.59 -2.19 -9.21
CA SER A 160 -8.53 -2.19 -10.34
C SER A 160 -8.04 -3.16 -11.41
N GLY A 161 -8.98 -3.85 -12.06
CA GLY A 161 -8.69 -4.71 -13.21
C GLY A 161 -8.43 -3.97 -14.52
N ASN A 162 -8.49 -2.63 -14.54
CA ASN A 162 -8.30 -1.79 -15.74
C ASN A 162 -9.07 -2.34 -16.95
N SER A 163 -10.37 -2.67 -16.76
CA SER A 163 -11.16 -3.53 -17.66
C SER A 163 -11.17 -3.06 -19.13
N THR A 164 -11.07 -1.75 -19.37
CA THR A 164 -11.10 -1.16 -20.73
C THR A 164 -9.94 -0.22 -21.04
N THR A 165 -9.39 0.47 -20.04
CA THR A 165 -8.25 1.41 -20.14
C THR A 165 -7.52 1.48 -18.78
N THR A 166 -6.45 2.28 -18.68
CA THR A 166 -5.86 2.61 -17.37
C THR A 166 -6.87 3.42 -16.55
N SER A 167 -7.27 2.87 -15.41
CA SER A 167 -8.27 3.47 -14.53
C SER A 167 -7.66 4.56 -13.66
N GLY A 168 -8.29 5.73 -13.67
CA GLY A 168 -7.97 6.80 -12.72
C GLY A 168 -8.59 6.50 -11.35
N VAL A 169 -8.12 7.13 -10.29
CA VAL A 169 -8.63 6.87 -8.92
C VAL A 169 -10.13 7.15 -8.73
N ALA A 170 -10.74 7.93 -9.63
CA ALA A 170 -12.16 8.29 -9.62
C ALA A 170 -13.04 7.42 -10.54
N THR A 171 -12.50 6.42 -11.23
CA THR A 171 -13.32 5.48 -12.02
C THR A 171 -14.01 4.47 -11.12
N PHE A 172 -15.15 3.93 -11.56
CA PHE A 172 -15.95 2.98 -10.78
C PHE A 172 -15.55 1.53 -11.07
N ASP A 173 -14.32 1.18 -10.74
CA ASP A 173 -13.77 -0.15 -11.01
C ASP A 173 -12.67 -0.58 -10.02
N TRP A 174 -12.60 0.10 -8.88
CA TRP A 174 -11.72 -0.25 -7.77
C TRP A 174 -12.44 -1.17 -6.79
N VAL A 175 -11.68 -2.15 -6.29
CA VAL A 175 -12.12 -3.16 -5.33
C VAL A 175 -11.02 -3.37 -4.29
N ASN A 176 -11.36 -3.99 -3.17
CA ASN A 176 -10.39 -4.40 -2.15
C ASN A 176 -9.65 -5.70 -2.53
N GLY A 177 -8.80 -6.18 -1.61
CA GLY A 177 -7.93 -7.34 -1.83
C GLY A 177 -8.63 -8.69 -1.92
N TYR A 178 -9.95 -8.74 -1.70
CA TYR A 178 -10.73 -9.97 -1.54
C TYR A 178 -10.46 -11.00 -2.65
N VAL A 179 -9.92 -12.15 -2.28
CA VAL A 179 -9.62 -13.31 -3.14
C VAL A 179 -8.64 -13.02 -4.29
N VAL A 180 -7.80 -11.98 -4.15
CA VAL A 180 -6.71 -11.74 -5.11
C VAL A 180 -5.76 -12.93 -5.08
N THR A 181 -5.66 -13.64 -6.20
CA THR A 181 -4.81 -14.84 -6.29
C THR A 181 -3.35 -14.49 -6.02
N GLY A 182 -2.77 -15.12 -5.00
CA GLY A 182 -1.38 -14.88 -4.58
C GLY A 182 -1.24 -13.81 -3.49
N LEU A 183 -2.32 -13.12 -3.12
CA LEU A 183 -2.40 -12.32 -1.91
C LEU A 183 -2.89 -13.24 -0.77
N PRO A 184 -2.10 -13.45 0.29
CA PRO A 184 -2.50 -14.31 1.42
C PRO A 184 -3.71 -13.75 2.18
N SER A 185 -4.63 -14.64 2.58
CA SER A 185 -5.78 -14.34 3.48
C SER A 185 -5.37 -13.92 4.89
N SER A 186 -4.12 -14.18 5.25
CA SER A 186 -3.44 -13.69 6.44
C SER A 186 -2.14 -13.10 5.93
N ASN A 187 -1.99 -11.77 6.02
CA ASN A 187 -0.84 -10.93 5.69
C ASN A 187 0.48 -11.64 5.33
N LEU A 188 1.27 -11.08 4.40
CA LEU A 188 2.52 -11.72 3.96
C LEU A 188 3.45 -11.99 5.13
N SER A 189 4.30 -13.02 5.10
CA SER A 189 5.23 -13.26 6.22
C SER A 189 6.08 -12.01 6.52
N ALA A 190 6.13 -11.62 7.80
CA ALA A 190 6.93 -10.49 8.23
C ALA A 190 8.43 -10.72 7.97
N GLU A 191 9.11 -9.69 7.50
CA GLU A 191 10.56 -9.62 7.41
C GLU A 191 11.09 -8.91 8.67
N THR A 192 11.97 -9.59 9.42
CA THR A 192 12.60 -9.02 10.61
C THR A 192 14.04 -8.63 10.31
N LEU A 193 14.34 -7.34 10.44
CA LEU A 193 15.66 -6.76 10.34
C LEU A 193 16.29 -6.62 11.73
N THR A 194 17.55 -7.01 11.80
CA THR A 194 18.43 -6.86 12.98
C THR A 194 19.73 -6.17 12.53
N PRO A 195 20.52 -5.60 13.46
CA PRO A 195 21.78 -4.93 13.12
C PRO A 195 22.80 -5.84 12.43
#